data_AF-A0A368KVZ3-F1
#
_entry.id   AF-A0A368KVZ3-F1
#
_cell.length_a   1.000
_cell.length_b   1.000
_cell.length_c   1.000
_cell.angle_alpha   90.00
_cell.angle_beta   90.00
_cell.angle_gamma   90.00
#
_symmetry.space_group_name_H-M   'P 1'
#
loop_
_entity.id
_entity.type
_entity.pdbx_description
1 polymer ?
#
loop_
_entity_poly.entity_id
_entity_poly.type
_entity_poly.pdbx_seq_one_letter_code
_entity_poly.pdbx_strand_id
1 'polypeptide(L)'
;MPRYFQGTISCVLLLLTTSWGMADPPEVTAPTSLAEARSRAVLLHETIHGALQVVHRDFFLEDESRVIPSASFEDVFHSLEERHQVRLKWLVVETDVVNVDHQPEGAFEKEAVKALASRKPYWDGVEKETYRFAGPIRLASQCLKCHVRNRKDTNDRTAGLVISMPISLPPQKPNVP
;
A
#
# COMPACT_ATOMS: atom_id res chain seq x y z
N MET A 1 -75.29 -31.64 12.96
CA MET A 1 -74.94 -30.61 13.98
C MET A 1 -73.78 -31.19 14.78
N PRO A 2 -72.60 -30.54 14.90
CA PRO A 2 -72.34 -29.18 15.43
C PRO A 2 -71.41 -28.31 14.53
N ARG A 3 -71.68 -27.00 14.41
CA ARG A 3 -71.01 -25.81 15.02
C ARG A 3 -69.51 -25.63 14.72
N TYR A 4 -69.24 -24.77 13.73
CA TYR A 4 -67.98 -24.06 13.49
C TYR A 4 -67.68 -23.08 14.65
N PHE A 5 -66.42 -23.05 15.09
CA PHE A 5 -65.88 -22.01 15.98
C PHE A 5 -64.72 -21.33 15.24
N GLN A 6 -64.93 -20.09 14.79
CA GLN A 6 -63.87 -19.24 14.25
C GLN A 6 -63.15 -18.57 15.42
N GLY A 7 -61.92 -18.99 15.69
CA GLY A 7 -60.99 -18.29 16.56
C GLY A 7 -59.97 -17.52 15.72
N THR A 8 -60.08 -16.20 15.68
CA THR A 8 -59.04 -15.32 15.13
C THR A 8 -57.87 -15.25 16.11
N ILE A 9 -56.75 -15.87 15.76
CA ILE A 9 -55.48 -15.70 16.47
C ILE A 9 -54.83 -14.43 15.91
N SER A 10 -54.91 -13.35 16.67
CA SER A 10 -54.14 -12.13 16.40
C SER A 10 -52.70 -12.37 16.83
N CYS A 11 -51.85 -12.76 15.89
CA CYS A 11 -50.42 -12.91 16.10
C CYS A 11 -49.78 -11.51 16.07
N VAL A 12 -49.52 -10.93 17.24
CA VAL A 12 -48.76 -9.68 17.35
C VAL A 12 -47.30 -10.01 17.05
N LEU A 13 -46.89 -9.77 15.80
CA LEU A 13 -45.50 -9.90 15.37
C LEU A 13 -44.71 -8.70 15.92
N LEU A 14 -44.07 -8.86 17.07
CA LEU A 14 -43.05 -7.93 17.54
C LEU A 14 -41.81 -8.10 16.65
N LEU A 15 -41.73 -7.29 15.59
CA LEU A 15 -40.51 -7.10 14.80
C LEU A 15 -39.51 -6.30 15.65
N LEU A 16 -38.75 -7.00 16.49
CA LEU A 16 -37.50 -6.46 17.03
C LEU A 16 -36.49 -6.37 15.88
N THR A 17 -36.51 -5.26 15.15
CA THR A 17 -35.43 -4.91 14.24
C THR A 17 -34.22 -4.52 15.08
N THR A 18 -33.43 -5.50 15.49
CA THR A 18 -32.07 -5.23 15.95
C THR A 18 -31.28 -4.78 14.72
N SER A 19 -31.32 -3.46 14.47
CA SER A 19 -30.35 -2.80 13.63
C SER A 19 -28.98 -3.06 14.26
N TRP A 20 -28.21 -3.96 13.66
CA TRP A 20 -26.77 -3.92 13.83
C TRP A 20 -26.30 -2.61 13.20
N GLY A 21 -26.23 -1.55 14.01
CA GLY A 21 -25.52 -0.35 13.65
C GLY A 21 -24.05 -0.72 13.49
N MET A 22 -23.60 -0.95 12.25
CA MET A 22 -22.17 -0.88 11.95
C MET A 22 -21.77 0.57 12.20
N ALA A 23 -21.05 0.82 13.28
CA ALA A 23 -20.42 2.11 13.50
C ALA A 23 -19.48 2.39 12.31
N ASP A 24 -19.43 3.64 11.85
CA ASP A 24 -18.51 4.05 10.81
C ASP A 24 -17.07 3.73 11.25
N PRO A 25 -16.20 3.26 10.33
CA PRO A 25 -14.80 3.05 10.65
C PRO A 25 -14.16 4.38 11.08
N PRO A 26 -13.18 4.34 12.00
CA PRO A 26 -12.51 5.55 12.45
C PRO A 26 -11.82 6.26 11.28
N GLU A 27 -11.89 7.59 11.27
CA GLU A 27 -11.18 8.41 10.31
C GLU A 27 -9.66 8.32 10.53
N VAL A 28 -8.91 8.14 9.44
CA VAL A 28 -7.44 8.11 9.50
C VAL A 28 -6.90 9.55 9.44
N THR A 29 -6.54 10.10 10.58
CA THR A 29 -5.96 11.44 10.67
C THR A 29 -4.50 11.47 10.22
N ALA A 30 -4.01 12.63 9.77
CA ALA A 30 -2.60 12.80 9.42
C ALA A 30 -1.69 12.58 10.65
N PRO A 31 -0.54 11.89 10.49
CA PRO A 31 0.43 11.73 11.57
C PRO A 31 0.95 13.08 12.06
N THR A 32 1.18 13.20 13.37
CA THR A 32 1.65 14.44 14.01
C THR A 32 3.13 14.40 14.40
N SER A 33 3.85 13.36 13.97
CA SER A 33 5.29 13.25 14.16
C SER A 33 5.95 12.46 13.04
N LEU A 34 7.24 12.69 12.82
CA LEU A 34 8.03 11.88 11.87
C LEU A 34 8.08 10.41 12.28
N ALA A 35 8.13 10.11 13.58
CA ALA A 35 8.17 8.74 14.08
C ALA A 35 6.88 7.99 13.75
N GLU A 36 5.73 8.64 13.91
CA GLU A 36 4.44 8.09 13.56
C GLU A 36 4.29 7.91 12.04
N ALA A 37 4.60 8.93 11.25
CA ALA A 37 4.53 8.86 9.79
C ALA A 37 5.40 7.72 9.24
N ARG A 38 6.63 7.58 9.78
CA ARG A 38 7.53 6.48 9.44
C ARG A 38 6.98 5.13 9.85
N SER A 39 6.46 4.99 11.07
CA SER A 39 5.88 3.73 11.54
C SER A 39 4.72 3.27 10.65
N ARG A 40 3.82 4.19 10.28
CA ARG A 40 2.71 3.92 9.35
C ARG A 40 3.23 3.51 7.97
N ALA A 41 4.22 4.23 7.43
CA ALA A 41 4.81 3.91 6.12
C ALA A 41 5.53 2.56 6.11
N VAL A 42 6.24 2.20 7.18
CA VAL A 42 6.90 0.89 7.32
C VAL A 42 5.87 -0.23 7.33
N LEU A 43 4.80 -0.11 8.13
CA LEU A 43 3.76 -1.15 8.17
C LEU A 43 3.07 -1.31 6.81
N LEU A 44 2.78 -0.21 6.12
CA LEU A 44 2.20 -0.25 4.78
C LEU A 44 3.17 -0.85 3.75
N HIS A 45 4.45 -0.49 3.83
CA HIS A 45 5.51 -1.07 3.00
C HIS A 45 5.58 -2.59 3.18
N GLU A 46 5.72 -3.07 4.42
CA GLU A 46 5.81 -4.50 4.71
C GLU A 46 4.57 -5.26 4.22
N THR A 47 3.39 -4.65 4.35
CA THR A 47 2.13 -5.25 3.89
C THR A 47 2.11 -5.40 2.37
N ILE A 48 2.39 -4.32 1.62
CA ILE A 48 2.38 -4.35 0.15
C ILE A 48 3.52 -5.21 -0.39
N HIS A 49 4.71 -5.10 0.20
CA HIS A 49 5.87 -5.94 -0.14
C HIS A 49 5.54 -7.42 0.04
N GLY A 50 5.07 -7.83 1.22
CA GLY A 50 4.73 -9.22 1.52
C GLY A 50 3.61 -9.75 0.63
N ALA A 51 2.56 -8.96 0.43
CA ALA A 51 1.46 -9.33 -0.46
C ALA A 51 1.93 -9.52 -1.91
N LEU A 52 2.77 -8.62 -2.43
CA LEU A 52 3.34 -8.75 -3.78
C LEU A 52 4.16 -10.04 -3.92
N GLN A 53 4.98 -10.39 -2.92
CA GLN A 53 5.77 -11.62 -2.94
C GLN A 53 4.88 -12.87 -2.96
N VAL A 54 3.81 -12.89 -2.18
CA VAL A 54 2.84 -13.99 -2.14
C VAL A 54 2.10 -14.10 -3.47
N VAL A 55 1.59 -12.98 -4.01
CA VAL A 55 0.89 -12.95 -5.31
C VAL A 55 1.80 -13.48 -6.42
N HIS A 56 3.05 -13.03 -6.44
CA HIS A 56 4.00 -13.44 -7.47
C HIS A 56 4.43 -14.92 -7.33
N ARG A 57 4.45 -15.48 -6.13
CA ARG A 57 4.81 -16.88 -5.89
C ARG A 57 3.65 -17.84 -6.17
N ASP A 58 2.46 -17.50 -5.68
CA ASP A 58 1.34 -18.45 -5.61
C ASP A 58 0.36 -18.32 -6.77
N PHE A 59 0.31 -17.15 -7.43
CA PHE A 59 -0.71 -16.85 -8.44
C PHE A 59 -0.14 -16.45 -9.81
N PHE A 60 1.16 -16.17 -9.92
CA PHE A 60 1.77 -15.81 -11.20
C PHE A 60 2.41 -17.02 -11.89
N LEU A 61 1.84 -17.39 -13.03
CA LEU A 61 2.36 -18.37 -13.97
C LEU A 61 2.95 -17.64 -15.19
N GLU A 62 4.26 -17.81 -15.43
CA GLU A 62 5.05 -17.04 -16.41
C GLU A 62 4.42 -17.03 -17.83
N ASP A 63 3.90 -18.17 -18.28
CA ASP A 63 3.38 -18.35 -19.64
C ASP A 63 1.84 -18.22 -19.74
N GLU A 64 1.13 -18.15 -18.62
CA GLU A 64 -0.34 -18.21 -18.58
C GLU A 64 -1.00 -16.94 -18.00
N SER A 65 -0.23 -16.14 -17.25
CA SER A 65 -0.76 -14.97 -16.57
C SER A 65 -1.00 -13.82 -17.54
N ARG A 66 -2.26 -13.36 -17.61
CA ARG A 66 -2.64 -12.19 -18.41
C ARG A 66 -2.32 -10.86 -17.75
N VAL A 67 -2.04 -10.86 -16.44
CA VAL A 67 -1.84 -9.66 -15.64
C VAL A 67 -0.50 -9.75 -14.90
N ILE A 68 0.26 -8.65 -14.93
CA ILE A 68 1.54 -8.52 -14.22
C ILE A 68 1.24 -8.32 -12.72
N PRO A 69 1.88 -9.07 -11.80
CA PRO A 69 1.56 -9.02 -10.37
C PRO A 69 1.57 -7.61 -9.76
N SER A 70 2.53 -6.76 -10.11
CA SER A 70 2.60 -5.39 -9.60
C SER A 70 1.43 -4.53 -10.08
N ALA A 71 0.94 -4.75 -11.31
CA ALA A 71 -0.19 -4.01 -11.87
C ALA A 71 -1.51 -4.32 -11.16
N SER A 72 -1.63 -5.51 -10.56
CA SER A 72 -2.81 -5.91 -9.78
C SER A 72 -3.01 -5.08 -8.49
N PHE A 73 -2.01 -4.30 -8.07
CA PHE A 73 -2.09 -3.43 -6.90
C PHE A 73 -2.42 -1.97 -7.23
N GLU A 74 -2.45 -1.57 -8.51
CA GLU A 74 -2.69 -0.17 -8.89
C GLU A 74 -4.08 0.31 -8.42
N ASP A 75 -5.10 -0.55 -8.49
CA ASP A 75 -6.43 -0.22 -7.95
C ASP A 75 -6.41 -0.02 -6.42
N VAL A 76 -5.56 -0.77 -5.71
CA VAL A 76 -5.35 -0.58 -4.26
C VAL A 76 -4.65 0.75 -4.00
N PHE A 77 -3.64 1.10 -4.81
CA PHE A 77 -2.91 2.37 -4.69
C PHE A 77 -3.85 3.55 -4.95
N HIS A 78 -4.68 3.46 -5.98
CA HIS A 78 -5.68 4.46 -6.30
C HIS A 78 -6.70 4.62 -5.15
N SER A 79 -7.17 3.51 -4.57
CA SER A 79 -8.11 3.58 -3.43
C SER A 79 -7.49 4.25 -2.20
N LEU A 80 -6.21 3.98 -1.90
CA LEU A 80 -5.49 4.64 -0.79
C LEU A 80 -5.29 6.14 -1.05
N GLU A 81 -5.05 6.53 -2.30
CA GLU A 81 -4.96 7.93 -2.67
C GLU A 81 -6.30 8.65 -2.52
N GLU A 82 -7.38 8.10 -3.09
CA GLU A 82 -8.71 8.72 -3.06
C GLU A 82 -9.27 8.84 -1.65
N ARG A 83 -9.11 7.81 -0.82
CA ARG A 83 -9.76 7.73 0.50
C ARG A 83 -8.93 8.31 1.62
N HIS A 84 -7.60 8.29 1.48
CA HIS A 84 -6.69 8.61 2.58
C HIS A 84 -5.54 9.54 2.18
N GLN A 85 -5.50 10.01 0.93
CA GLN A 85 -4.43 10.88 0.40
C GLN A 85 -3.04 10.23 0.52
N VAL A 86 -2.99 8.89 0.57
CA VAL A 86 -1.75 8.12 0.61
C VAL A 86 -1.44 7.64 -0.81
N ARG A 87 -0.41 8.21 -1.43
CA ARG A 87 0.06 7.78 -2.75
C ARG A 87 1.13 6.72 -2.63
N LEU A 88 0.99 5.67 -3.43
CA LEU A 88 1.98 4.61 -3.58
C LEU A 88 2.44 4.57 -5.03
N LYS A 89 3.73 4.33 -5.24
CA LYS A 89 4.34 4.23 -6.57
C LYS A 89 5.46 3.20 -6.55
N TRP A 90 5.44 2.27 -7.49
CA TRP A 90 6.59 1.39 -7.73
C TRP A 90 7.79 2.20 -8.23
N LEU A 91 9.00 1.80 -7.82
CA LEU A 91 10.23 2.51 -8.15
C LEU A 91 11.25 1.57 -8.78
N VAL A 92 11.72 1.91 -9.98
CA VAL A 92 12.85 1.24 -10.63
C VAL A 92 14.14 1.65 -9.92
N VAL A 93 14.89 0.67 -9.41
CA VAL A 93 16.19 0.90 -8.72
C VAL A 93 17.32 0.18 -9.45
N GLU A 94 17.33 -1.15 -9.48
CA GLU A 94 18.37 -1.98 -10.14
C GLU A 94 17.82 -2.87 -11.27
N THR A 95 16.63 -2.56 -11.79
CA THR A 95 15.93 -3.36 -12.80
C THR A 95 15.86 -2.66 -14.14
N ASP A 96 15.51 -3.42 -15.18
CA ASP A 96 15.09 -2.81 -16.43
C ASP A 96 13.79 -2.00 -16.24
N VAL A 97 13.60 -0.97 -17.04
CA VAL A 97 12.36 -0.20 -17.07
C VAL A 97 11.32 -1.02 -17.82
N VAL A 98 10.39 -1.63 -17.07
CA VAL A 98 9.25 -2.36 -17.63
C VAL A 98 8.05 -1.43 -17.82
N ASN A 99 7.86 -0.47 -16.90
CA ASN A 99 6.89 0.61 -17.00
C ASN A 99 7.62 1.96 -16.78
N VAL A 100 7.39 2.92 -17.67
CA VAL A 100 8.02 4.26 -17.60
C VAL A 100 7.52 5.05 -16.39
N ASP A 101 6.29 4.81 -15.95
CA ASP A 101 5.69 5.50 -14.79
C ASP A 101 6.42 5.16 -13.48
N HIS A 102 7.21 4.09 -13.46
CA HIS A 102 7.98 3.67 -12.28
C HIS A 102 9.39 4.25 -12.25
N GLN A 103 9.75 5.08 -13.23
CA GLN A 103 11.05 5.74 -13.21
C GLN A 103 11.14 6.76 -12.07
N PRO A 104 12.33 6.95 -11.49
CA PRO A 104 12.54 7.97 -10.47
C PRO A 104 12.34 9.38 -11.04
N GLU A 105 11.42 10.11 -10.42
CA GLU A 105 11.09 11.49 -10.75
C GLU A 105 11.46 12.46 -9.62
N GLY A 106 11.87 13.67 -10.01
CA GLY A 106 12.28 14.71 -9.06
C GLY A 106 13.53 14.34 -8.26
N ALA A 107 13.82 15.12 -7.21
CA ALA A 107 15.02 14.95 -6.41
C ALA A 107 14.91 13.79 -5.41
N PHE A 108 13.77 13.67 -4.72
CA PHE A 108 13.57 12.65 -3.68
C PHE A 108 13.75 11.23 -4.23
N GLU A 109 13.12 10.88 -5.35
CA GLU A 109 13.16 9.51 -5.89
C GLU A 109 14.56 9.17 -6.43
N LYS A 110 15.27 10.15 -6.99
CA LYS A 110 16.67 9.95 -7.43
C LYS A 110 17.60 9.65 -6.25
N GLU A 111 17.42 10.35 -5.12
CA GLU A 111 18.18 10.05 -3.90
C GLU A 111 17.74 8.73 -3.26
N ALA A 112 16.44 8.41 -3.30
CA ALA A 112 15.94 7.11 -2.86
C ALA A 112 16.56 5.96 -3.65
N VAL A 113 16.62 6.06 -4.99
CA VAL A 113 17.27 5.05 -5.84
C VAL A 113 18.72 4.82 -5.42
N LYS A 114 19.51 5.89 -5.22
CA LYS A 114 20.90 5.77 -4.77
C LYS A 114 21.01 5.09 -3.40
N ALA A 115 20.16 5.48 -2.46
CA ALA A 115 20.14 4.94 -1.11
C ALA A 115 19.77 3.44 -1.10
N LEU A 116 18.72 3.06 -1.83
CA LEU A 116 18.25 1.68 -1.92
C LEU A 116 19.24 0.79 -2.68
N ALA A 117 19.82 1.27 -3.78
CA ALA A 117 20.90 0.56 -4.50
C ALA A 117 22.14 0.34 -3.61
N SER A 118 22.39 1.24 -2.66
CA SER A 118 23.44 1.10 -1.63
C SER A 118 23.01 0.22 -0.45
N ARG A 119 21.88 -0.49 -0.56
CA ARG A 119 21.27 -1.35 0.45
C ARG A 119 20.92 -0.68 1.78
N LYS A 120 20.65 0.63 1.76
CA LYS A 120 20.03 1.29 2.90
C LYS A 120 18.63 0.69 3.11
N PRO A 121 18.19 0.42 4.35
CA PRO A 121 16.89 -0.23 4.60
C PRO A 121 15.70 0.63 4.17
N TYR A 122 15.86 1.95 4.10
CA TYR A 122 14.87 2.89 3.57
C TYR A 122 15.48 4.28 3.33
N TRP A 123 14.77 5.12 2.60
CA TRP A 123 15.02 6.56 2.47
C TRP A 123 13.73 7.33 2.76
N ASP A 124 13.78 8.34 3.63
CA ASP A 124 12.60 9.12 3.98
C ASP A 124 12.92 10.61 4.16
N GLY A 125 11.87 11.43 4.13
CA GLY A 125 11.98 12.87 4.31
C GLY A 125 10.61 13.55 4.31
N VAL A 126 10.61 14.84 4.63
CA VAL A 126 9.42 15.70 4.52
C VAL A 126 9.69 16.78 3.51
N GLU A 127 8.74 16.98 2.61
CA GLU A 127 8.70 18.11 1.69
C GLU A 127 7.36 18.82 1.87
N LYS A 128 7.41 20.07 2.38
CA LYS A 128 6.23 20.85 2.78
C LYS A 128 5.39 20.10 3.82
N GLU A 129 4.18 19.69 3.47
CA GLU A 129 3.23 18.98 4.33
C GLU A 129 3.09 17.50 3.93
N THR A 130 4.06 16.98 3.17
CA THR A 130 4.07 15.58 2.72
C THR A 130 5.28 14.87 3.29
N TYR A 131 5.03 13.79 4.04
CA TYR A 131 6.04 12.81 4.36
C TYR A 131 6.19 11.82 3.20
N ARG A 132 7.43 11.54 2.80
CA ARG A 132 7.76 10.57 1.76
C ARG A 132 8.69 9.51 2.33
N PHE A 133 8.41 8.26 1.99
CA PHE A 133 9.18 7.07 2.35
C PHE A 133 9.45 6.25 1.10
N ALA A 134 10.64 5.68 0.98
CA ALA A 134 10.99 4.70 -0.03
C ALA A 134 11.63 3.49 0.64
N GLY A 135 11.00 2.33 0.46
CA GLY A 135 11.48 1.05 0.97
C GLY A 135 11.87 0.09 -0.17
N PRO A 136 12.78 -0.88 0.09
CA PRO A 136 13.24 -1.82 -0.92
C PRO A 136 12.24 -2.97 -1.12
N ILE A 137 12.02 -3.32 -2.38
CA ILE A 137 11.41 -4.59 -2.78
C ILE A 137 12.54 -5.50 -3.27
N ARG A 138 12.77 -6.60 -2.54
CA ARG A 138 13.73 -7.63 -2.94
C ARG A 138 13.21 -8.40 -4.14
N LEU A 139 14.03 -8.47 -5.19
CA LEU A 139 13.80 -9.32 -6.37
C LEU A 139 14.78 -10.48 -6.32
N ALA A 140 14.28 -11.63 -5.88
CA ALA A 140 15.03 -12.88 -5.86
C ALA A 140 15.17 -13.47 -7.27
N SER A 141 16.01 -14.50 -7.43
CA SER A 141 16.38 -15.06 -8.73
C SER A 141 15.20 -15.34 -9.68
N GLN A 142 14.06 -15.83 -9.19
CA GLN A 142 12.88 -16.09 -10.03
C GLN A 142 12.29 -14.81 -10.62
N CYS A 143 12.32 -13.70 -9.87
CA CYS A 143 11.82 -12.40 -10.32
C CYS A 143 12.71 -11.82 -11.43
N LEU A 144 14.01 -12.15 -11.44
CA LEU A 144 14.96 -11.60 -12.40
C LEU A 144 14.72 -12.06 -13.85
N LYS A 145 13.95 -13.13 -14.06
CA LYS A 145 13.58 -13.58 -15.41
C LYS A 145 12.85 -12.49 -16.20
N CYS A 146 11.96 -11.75 -15.53
CA CYS A 146 11.13 -10.72 -16.15
C CYS A 146 11.67 -9.31 -15.88
N HIS A 147 12.37 -9.10 -14.76
CA HIS A 147 12.84 -7.78 -14.33
C HIS A 147 14.27 -7.42 -14.81
N VAL A 148 15.04 -8.40 -15.32
CA VAL A 148 16.41 -8.20 -15.81
C VAL A 148 16.64 -9.06 -17.06
N ARG A 149 16.33 -8.51 -18.23
CA ARG A 149 16.31 -9.19 -19.54
C ARG A 149 17.65 -9.86 -19.87
N ASN A 150 18.75 -9.17 -19.58
CA ASN A 150 20.11 -9.62 -19.88
C ASN A 150 20.89 -9.93 -18.59
N ARG A 151 20.26 -10.63 -17.63
CA ARG A 151 20.92 -10.95 -16.36
C ARG A 151 22.21 -11.73 -16.59
N LYS A 152 23.28 -11.33 -15.90
CA LYS A 152 24.60 -11.98 -15.93
C LYS A 152 24.83 -12.93 -14.75
N ASP A 153 23.99 -12.81 -13.73
CA ASP A 153 24.05 -13.54 -12.48
C ASP A 153 22.63 -13.68 -11.89
N THR A 154 22.54 -14.41 -10.77
CA THR A 154 21.30 -14.64 -10.03
C THR A 154 21.28 -13.94 -8.66
N ASN A 155 22.18 -12.98 -8.43
CA ASN A 155 22.18 -12.23 -7.19
C ASN A 155 20.91 -11.37 -7.12
N ASP A 156 20.39 -11.17 -5.91
CA ASP A 156 19.20 -10.35 -5.72
C ASP A 156 19.39 -8.95 -6.31
N ARG A 157 18.30 -8.39 -6.83
CA ARG A 157 18.20 -6.99 -7.24
C ARG A 157 17.18 -6.26 -6.39
N THR A 158 17.30 -4.95 -6.35
CA THR A 158 16.38 -4.07 -5.63
C THR A 158 15.44 -3.40 -6.63
N ALA A 159 14.15 -3.43 -6.34
CA ALA A 159 13.19 -2.42 -6.77
C ALA A 159 12.75 -1.63 -5.52
N GLY A 160 11.84 -0.67 -5.66
CA GLY A 160 11.35 0.10 -4.52
C GLY A 160 9.85 0.32 -4.54
N LEU A 161 9.34 0.73 -3.38
CA LEU A 161 8.01 1.28 -3.21
C LEU A 161 8.12 2.63 -2.54
N VAL A 162 7.63 3.66 -3.21
CA VAL A 162 7.51 5.01 -2.67
C VAL A 162 6.12 5.17 -2.07
N ILE A 163 6.06 5.68 -0.85
CA ILE A 163 4.84 5.98 -0.11
C ILE A 163 4.88 7.47 0.25
N SER A 164 3.85 8.21 -0.13
CA SER A 164 3.69 9.62 0.21
C SER A 164 2.38 9.83 0.96
N MET A 165 2.42 10.52 2.10
CA MET A 165 1.23 10.80 2.91
C MET A 165 1.28 12.21 3.50
N PRO A 166 0.12 12.83 3.79
CA PRO A 166 0.09 14.10 4.51
C PRO A 166 0.72 13.93 5.90
N ILE A 167 1.33 14.99 6.43
CA ILE A 167 1.84 15.04 7.80
C ILE A 167 1.51 16.40 8.43
N SER A 168 1.04 16.41 9.68
CA SER A 168 0.68 17.62 10.42
C SER A 168 1.62 17.81 11.61
N LEU A 169 2.83 18.31 11.33
CA LEU A 169 3.82 18.53 12.38
C LEU A 169 3.39 19.71 13.28
N PRO A 170 3.55 19.60 14.62
CA PRO A 170 3.35 20.72 15.52
C PRO A 170 4.23 21.90 15.12
N PRO A 171 3.81 23.15 15.41
CA PRO A 171 4.64 24.32 15.18
C PRO A 171 6.01 24.12 15.85
N GLN A 172 7.08 24.29 15.06
CA GLN A 172 8.42 24.22 15.60
C GLN A 172 8.58 25.38 16.59
N LYS A 173 8.86 25.10 17.87
CA LYS A 173 9.15 26.16 18.83
C LYS A 173 10.35 26.96 18.28
N PRO A 174 10.30 28.30 18.22
CA PRO A 174 11.41 29.07 17.73
C PRO A 174 12.66 28.74 18.56
N ASN A 175 13.77 28.46 17.88
CA ASN A 175 15.07 28.40 18.52
C ASN A 175 15.35 29.79 19.10
N VAL A 176 15.20 29.93 20.41
CA VAL A 176 15.71 31.09 21.14
C VAL A 176 17.21 30.84 21.32
N PRO A 177 18.09 31.69 20.75
CA PRO A 177 19.53 31.56 20.89
C PRO A 177 20.01 31.76 22.33
#